data_AF-A0A1I8HRN4-F1
#
_entry.id   AF-A0A1I8HRN4-F1
#
_cell.length_a   1.000
_cell.length_b   1.000
_cell.length_c   1.000
_cell.angle_alpha   90.00
_cell.angle_beta   90.00
_cell.angle_gamma   90.00
#
_symmetry.space_group_name_H-M   'P 1'
#
loop_
_entity.id
_entity.type
_entity.pdbx_description
1 polymer ?
#
loop_
_entity_poly.entity_id
_entity_poly.type
_entity_poly.pdbx_seq_one_letter_code
_entity_poly.pdbx_strand_id
1 'polypeptide(L)'
;ARPQRRTGSGNFFGSFRSYQTKQSFVKLRRSTVCCSLVLRVRGTSLRTYSVCSEQQLHMLEAVLNAYNNVTTTTKATHIDCLAKCQRVSCSAAVSVESNATCEMVTITTAKLSISANQVQQVIGSQVGAKVWKADDSDWPSPAVQLRNSSTGRNGSIQSVLINTTGCYLIKAAGARGGHNLLRSTSGGQGAQVSARVNLTAGTQLSIVVGQMGGSTSLDLEGGGGGGGSFVYRTVDQLLLLAAGGGGGASFSRNGQQGETGINGSDSLGAGTTLAGFGGTNGNPGSNSPSGTPSHSNHGGCGAGWLGRAVSPRRSSSDGERGGSLADGWVGGSAGDGSVCDGGFGGGGGCGSRTSPLNGTAGGGGGFSGGGAGLGFGHSGGGGGSFCSGGCVFGGTWTGDQGFVSVLLESDSATCNLDT
;
A
#
# COMPACT_ATOMS: atom_id res chain seq x y z
N ALA A 1 -30.89 55.23 -32.29
CA ALA A 1 -31.29 56.60 -31.89
C ALA A 1 -31.36 56.66 -30.36
N ARG A 2 -30.61 57.58 -29.72
CA ARG A 2 -30.74 57.89 -28.27
C ARG A 2 -32.08 58.60 -28.01
N PRO A 3 -32.60 58.56 -26.77
CA PRO A 3 -32.44 59.73 -25.86
C PRO A 3 -32.22 59.28 -24.39
N GLN A 4 -31.24 59.75 -23.61
CA GLN A 4 -31.10 61.05 -22.92
C GLN A 4 -32.37 61.73 -22.39
N ARG A 5 -32.50 61.82 -21.06
CA ARG A 5 -32.97 62.97 -20.24
C ARG A 5 -32.49 62.74 -18.80
N ARG A 6 -31.52 63.49 -18.27
CA ARG A 6 -31.54 64.88 -17.74
C ARG A 6 -32.23 65.00 -16.37
N THR A 7 -31.41 65.32 -15.36
CA THR A 7 -31.50 66.37 -14.30
C THR A 7 -30.54 65.96 -13.17
N GLY A 8 -29.61 66.74 -12.63
CA GLY A 8 -29.22 68.13 -12.83
C GLY A 8 -29.36 68.98 -11.56
N SER A 9 -28.40 68.89 -10.63
CA SER A 9 -27.96 69.92 -9.64
C SER A 9 -27.01 69.23 -8.63
N GLY A 10 -25.70 69.52 -8.55
CA GLY A 10 -25.09 70.76 -8.01
C GLY A 10 -25.33 70.81 -6.49
N ASN A 11 -24.37 70.91 -5.55
CA ASN A 11 -22.97 71.31 -5.62
C ASN A 11 -22.32 71.07 -4.22
N PHE A 12 -20.98 70.99 -4.20
CA PHE A 12 -20.03 71.36 -3.12
C PHE A 12 -19.64 70.39 -1.97
N PHE A 13 -18.38 69.93 -2.11
CA PHE A 13 -17.28 69.86 -1.13
C PHE A 13 -17.37 68.99 0.13
N GLY A 14 -16.77 67.79 0.02
CA GLY A 14 -15.47 67.52 0.65
C GLY A 14 -15.47 66.97 2.08
N SER A 15 -15.39 65.65 2.24
CA SER A 15 -14.51 65.03 3.24
C SER A 15 -14.35 63.52 3.00
N PHE A 16 -13.10 63.06 3.13
CA PHE A 16 -12.59 61.69 3.21
C PHE A 16 -13.62 60.55 3.32
N ARG A 17 -13.72 59.71 2.29
CA ARG A 17 -14.34 58.37 2.40
C ARG A 17 -13.28 57.30 2.60
N SER A 18 -13.23 56.84 3.85
CA SER A 18 -12.81 55.52 4.29
C SER A 18 -13.11 54.42 3.26
N TYR A 19 -12.08 53.67 2.87
CA TYR A 19 -12.23 52.42 2.14
C TYR A 19 -13.04 51.43 2.99
N GLN A 20 -14.26 51.12 2.55
CA GLN A 20 -15.00 49.96 3.03
C GLN A 20 -14.20 48.69 2.75
N THR A 21 -13.68 48.06 3.80
CA THR A 21 -13.19 46.68 3.74
C THR A 21 -14.41 45.77 3.63
N LYS A 22 -14.61 45.17 2.45
CA LYS A 22 -15.53 44.03 2.30
C LYS A 22 -15.03 42.90 3.21
N GLN A 23 -15.74 42.64 4.31
CA GLN A 23 -15.63 41.36 5.01
C GLN A 23 -16.34 40.31 4.16
N SER A 24 -15.56 39.47 3.48
CA SER A 24 -16.07 38.25 2.86
C SER A 24 -16.10 37.15 3.91
N PHE A 25 -17.29 36.77 4.37
CA PHE A 25 -17.50 35.53 5.12
C PHE A 25 -17.22 34.34 4.19
N VAL A 26 -16.24 33.52 4.53
CA VAL A 26 -15.97 32.24 3.84
C VAL A 26 -16.47 31.10 4.71
N LYS A 27 -17.28 30.24 4.09
CA LYS A 27 -17.89 29.04 4.66
C LYS A 27 -16.76 28.03 4.99
N LEU A 28 -16.48 27.83 6.28
CA LEU A 28 -15.54 26.82 6.76
C LEU A 28 -16.09 25.41 6.47
N ARG A 29 -15.45 24.65 5.58
CA ARG A 29 -15.54 23.19 5.60
C ARG A 29 -14.62 22.71 6.74
N ARG A 30 -15.17 22.00 7.72
CA ARG A 30 -14.37 21.30 8.73
C ARG A 30 -13.62 20.15 8.06
N SER A 31 -12.39 20.40 7.65
CA SER A 31 -11.36 19.38 7.47
C SER A 31 -10.61 19.29 8.80
N THR A 32 -10.68 18.15 9.47
CA THR A 32 -10.27 18.01 10.87
C THR A 32 -8.78 17.77 11.09
N VAL A 33 -7.95 17.72 10.04
CA VAL A 33 -6.50 17.58 10.23
C VAL A 33 -5.79 18.92 10.36
N CYS A 34 -6.44 20.04 10.02
CA CYS A 34 -5.75 21.32 10.05
C CYS A 34 -6.75 22.48 9.89
N CYS A 35 -6.96 23.26 10.96
CA CYS A 35 -7.77 24.48 10.85
C CYS A 35 -7.04 25.46 9.92
N SER A 36 -7.62 25.75 8.76
CA SER A 36 -7.05 26.66 7.79
C SER A 36 -7.10 28.09 8.32
N LEU A 37 -5.92 28.67 8.57
CA LEU A 37 -5.75 30.09 8.84
C LEU A 37 -5.04 30.73 7.65
N VAL A 38 -5.76 31.49 6.83
CA VAL A 38 -5.16 32.21 5.70
C VAL A 38 -4.66 33.57 6.19
N LEU A 39 -3.36 33.69 6.47
CA LEU A 39 -2.71 34.99 6.73
C LEU A 39 -2.17 35.57 5.42
N ARG A 40 -2.64 36.76 5.06
CA ARG A 40 -2.14 37.53 3.92
C ARG A 40 -1.06 38.51 4.38
N VAL A 41 0.19 38.23 4.05
CA VAL A 41 1.28 39.22 4.10
C VAL A 41 1.58 39.66 2.68
N ARG A 42 1.52 40.98 2.41
CA ARG A 42 1.84 41.53 1.08
C ARG A 42 3.34 41.34 0.81
N GLY A 43 3.70 40.59 -0.24
CA GLY A 43 5.00 40.75 -0.91
C GLY A 43 5.82 39.50 -1.25
N THR A 44 5.45 38.28 -0.89
CA THR A 44 6.20 37.06 -1.28
C THR A 44 5.29 35.89 -1.64
N SER A 45 5.85 34.90 -2.37
CA SER A 45 5.18 33.67 -2.81
C SER A 45 4.29 33.07 -1.71
N LEU A 46 3.01 32.89 -2.01
CA LEU A 46 1.99 32.47 -1.04
C LEU A 46 2.19 30.99 -0.68
N ARG A 47 2.59 30.71 0.57
CA ARG A 47 2.55 29.37 1.17
C ARG A 47 1.38 29.30 2.16
N THR A 48 0.53 28.30 2.05
CA THR A 48 -0.61 28.11 2.99
C THR A 48 -0.15 27.27 4.16
N TYR A 49 -0.50 27.71 5.37
CA TYR A 49 -0.18 27.01 6.60
C TYR A 49 -1.44 26.66 7.35
N SER A 50 -1.38 25.57 8.07
CA SER A 50 -2.50 25.05 8.80
C SER A 50 -2.10 24.61 10.22
N VAL A 51 -2.98 24.87 11.18
CA VAL A 51 -2.73 24.64 12.60
C VAL A 51 -3.01 23.18 12.93
N CYS A 52 -2.01 22.46 13.46
CA CYS A 52 -2.18 21.09 13.90
C CYS A 52 -3.09 21.03 15.14
N SER A 53 -4.03 20.08 15.17
CA SER A 53 -4.91 19.81 16.33
C SER A 53 -4.11 19.27 17.52
N GLU A 54 -3.08 18.47 17.24
CA GLU A 54 -2.13 17.97 18.21
C GLU A 54 -1.05 19.04 18.49
N GLN A 55 -0.71 19.21 19.78
CA GLN A 55 0.40 20.08 20.21
C GLN A 55 1.78 19.56 19.75
N GLN A 56 1.82 18.42 19.07
CA GLN A 56 3.02 17.66 18.78
C GLN A 56 3.02 17.20 17.32
N LEU A 57 4.18 17.26 16.68
CA LEU A 57 4.41 16.80 15.32
C LEU A 57 5.46 15.69 15.36
N HIS A 58 5.05 14.48 15.03
CA HIS A 58 5.90 13.30 15.07
C HIS A 58 6.70 13.16 13.77
N MET A 59 8.03 13.07 13.86
CA MET A 59 8.93 12.90 12.73
C MET A 59 9.81 11.65 12.86
N LEU A 60 10.07 10.98 11.73
CA LEU A 60 11.06 9.90 11.65
C LEU A 60 12.50 10.44 11.54
N GLU A 61 13.43 9.79 12.25
CA GLU A 61 14.86 10.15 12.33
C GLU A 61 15.62 10.13 10.99
N ALA A 62 15.15 9.39 9.97
CA ALA A 62 15.78 9.37 8.63
C ALA A 62 15.77 10.76 7.95
N VAL A 63 14.89 11.65 8.40
CA VAL A 63 14.83 13.04 7.97
C VAL A 63 15.93 13.88 8.65
N LEU A 64 16.45 13.43 9.81
CA LEU A 64 17.27 14.23 10.73
C LEU A 64 18.75 14.41 10.31
N ASN A 65 19.31 13.54 9.48
CA ASN A 65 20.71 13.69 9.05
C ASN A 65 20.92 14.64 7.86
N ALA A 66 19.84 15.22 7.31
CA ALA A 66 19.89 16.35 6.37
C ALA A 66 19.42 17.68 7.02
N TYR A 67 19.29 17.72 8.35
CA TYR A 67 18.21 18.46 9.03
C TYR A 67 18.61 19.61 9.96
N ASN A 68 19.87 19.98 10.01
CA ASN A 68 20.26 21.04 10.94
C ASN A 68 20.18 22.41 10.29
N ASN A 69 18.99 23.02 10.31
CA ASN A 69 18.80 24.47 10.30
C ASN A 69 17.56 24.88 11.12
N VAL A 70 17.40 24.32 12.32
CA VAL A 70 16.46 24.86 13.31
C VAL A 70 16.93 26.27 13.68
N THR A 71 16.18 27.28 13.25
CA THR A 71 16.51 28.68 13.58
C THR A 71 15.65 29.12 14.74
N THR A 72 16.21 29.13 15.95
CA THR A 72 15.53 29.63 17.14
C THR A 72 15.66 31.15 17.20
N THR A 73 14.55 31.88 17.29
CA THR A 73 14.60 33.32 17.50
C THR A 73 13.85 33.73 18.76
N THR A 74 14.47 34.57 19.58
CA THR A 74 13.83 35.17 20.75
C THR A 74 12.98 36.35 20.31
N LYS A 75 11.72 36.36 20.75
CA LYS A 75 10.60 37.23 20.34
C LYS A 75 9.86 36.67 19.14
N ALA A 76 8.62 36.25 19.37
CA ALA A 76 7.47 37.13 19.20
C ALA A 76 6.16 36.31 19.31
N THR A 77 5.00 36.97 19.29
CA THR A 77 3.68 36.32 19.44
C THR A 77 3.49 35.16 18.45
N HIS A 78 2.49 34.28 18.68
CA HIS A 78 2.15 33.21 17.73
C HIS A 78 2.11 33.68 16.26
N ILE A 79 1.60 34.89 16.01
CA ILE A 79 1.47 35.47 14.67
C ILE A 79 2.83 35.86 14.08
N ASP A 80 3.72 36.41 14.89
CA ASP A 80 5.04 36.86 14.45
C ASP A 80 5.96 35.68 14.12
N CYS A 81 5.85 34.57 14.86
CA CYS A 81 6.57 33.34 14.56
C CYS A 81 6.17 32.79 13.19
N LEU A 82 4.87 32.75 12.92
CA LEU A 82 4.35 32.31 11.63
C LEU A 82 4.70 33.28 10.48
N ALA A 83 4.69 34.59 10.74
CA ALA A 83 5.09 35.59 9.75
C ALA A 83 6.58 35.47 9.39
N LYS A 84 7.45 35.13 10.35
CA LYS A 84 8.87 34.81 10.10
C LYS A 84 9.00 33.54 9.27
N CYS A 85 8.33 32.46 9.67
CA CYS A 85 8.26 31.19 8.95
C CYS A 85 7.88 31.39 7.46
N GLN A 86 6.93 32.29 7.18
CA GLN A 86 6.54 32.64 5.82
C GLN A 86 7.64 33.36 5.02
N ARG A 87 8.47 34.21 5.65
CA ARG A 87 9.57 34.91 4.96
C ARG A 87 10.71 33.98 4.56
N VAL A 88 10.96 32.96 5.37
CA VAL A 88 12.03 31.97 5.16
C VAL A 88 11.52 30.68 4.52
N SER A 89 10.26 30.67 4.05
CA SER A 89 9.63 29.52 3.39
C SER A 89 9.77 28.21 4.18
N CYS A 90 9.55 28.25 5.49
CA CYS A 90 9.67 27.06 6.32
C CYS A 90 8.52 26.07 6.06
N SER A 91 8.77 24.81 6.37
CA SER A 91 7.85 23.70 6.28
C SER A 91 7.00 23.52 7.54
N ALA A 92 7.51 23.94 8.71
CA ALA A 92 6.74 24.12 9.94
C ALA A 92 7.29 25.24 10.81
N ALA A 93 6.45 25.68 11.73
CA ALA A 93 6.80 26.53 12.85
C ALA A 93 6.18 26.00 14.13
N VAL A 94 6.93 26.10 15.23
CA VAL A 94 6.46 25.86 16.59
C VAL A 94 6.71 27.13 17.38
N SER A 95 5.69 27.58 18.09
CA SER A 95 5.85 28.70 19.00
C SER A 95 5.30 28.37 20.37
N VAL A 96 5.98 28.88 21.39
CA VAL A 96 5.56 28.74 22.78
C VAL A 96 5.56 30.15 23.37
N GLU A 97 4.38 30.66 23.69
CA GLU A 97 4.24 32.04 24.18
C GLU A 97 4.83 32.22 25.58
N SER A 98 4.78 31.19 26.43
CA SER A 98 5.23 31.24 27.82
C SER A 98 6.73 31.55 27.96
N ASN A 99 7.55 31.18 26.98
CA ASN A 99 8.99 31.45 26.95
C ASN A 99 9.44 32.26 25.71
N ALA A 100 8.49 32.82 24.95
CA ALA A 100 8.71 33.59 23.73
C ALA A 100 9.63 32.89 22.70
N THR A 101 9.55 31.56 22.62
CA THR A 101 10.34 30.77 21.67
C THR A 101 9.58 30.60 20.35
N CYS A 102 10.33 30.68 19.26
CA CYS A 102 9.87 30.39 17.91
C CYS A 102 10.92 29.51 17.24
N GLU A 103 10.54 28.26 16.97
CA GLU A 103 11.31 27.27 16.25
C GLU A 103 10.73 27.14 14.84
N MET A 104 11.58 27.30 13.83
CA MET A 104 11.19 27.20 12.43
C MET A 104 11.98 26.08 11.77
N VAL A 105 11.30 25.29 10.93
CA VAL A 105 11.83 24.09 10.30
C VAL A 105 11.74 24.22 8.79
N THR A 106 12.86 24.19 8.08
CA THR A 106 12.92 24.17 6.60
C THR A 106 13.27 22.78 6.10
N ILE A 107 12.49 22.22 5.17
CA ILE A 107 12.81 20.93 4.52
C ILE A 107 13.33 21.21 3.11
N THR A 108 14.64 21.06 2.89
CA THR A 108 15.26 21.10 1.56
C THR A 108 15.42 19.67 1.07
N THR A 109 14.53 19.24 0.17
CA THR A 109 14.52 17.94 -0.53
C THR A 109 14.44 16.69 0.35
N ALA A 110 13.23 16.13 0.46
CA ALA A 110 13.01 14.79 1.00
C ALA A 110 13.36 13.73 -0.06
N LYS A 111 14.56 13.14 0.01
CA LYS A 111 14.77 11.77 -0.50
C LYS A 111 14.83 10.86 0.73
N LEU A 112 13.75 10.15 1.01
CA LEU A 112 13.67 9.20 2.12
C LEU A 112 13.82 7.76 1.61
N SER A 113 14.92 7.13 2.02
CA SER A 113 15.04 5.67 2.17
C SER A 113 14.87 5.34 3.65
N ILE A 114 13.82 4.60 4.03
CA ILE A 114 13.52 4.26 5.43
C ILE A 114 13.97 2.83 5.72
N SER A 115 14.78 2.67 6.77
CA SER A 115 15.22 1.40 7.39
C SER A 115 14.46 1.22 8.72
N ALA A 116 14.16 -0.03 9.06
CA ALA A 116 13.15 -0.47 10.05
C ALA A 116 13.48 -0.25 11.54
N ASN A 117 14.32 0.73 11.92
CA ASN A 117 14.78 0.82 13.31
C ASN A 117 15.14 2.26 13.76
N GLN A 118 14.20 3.20 13.72
CA GLN A 118 14.51 4.59 14.10
C GLN A 118 13.49 5.23 15.05
N VAL A 119 14.04 6.05 15.94
CA VAL A 119 13.37 6.72 17.06
C VAL A 119 12.58 7.91 16.54
N GLN A 120 11.36 8.10 17.04
CA GLN A 120 10.49 9.20 16.63
C GLN A 120 10.88 10.47 17.40
N GLN A 121 11.23 11.56 16.70
CA GLN A 121 11.45 12.86 17.33
C GLN A 121 10.17 13.70 17.25
N VAL A 122 9.76 14.25 18.39
CA VAL A 122 8.51 15.01 18.55
C VAL A 122 8.84 16.51 18.59
N ILE A 123 8.32 17.30 17.63
CA ILE A 123 8.40 18.76 17.69
C ILE A 123 7.13 19.30 18.38
N GLY A 124 7.27 20.27 19.29
CA GLY A 124 6.12 20.87 19.99
C GLY A 124 5.76 20.22 21.32
N SER A 125 6.62 19.37 21.90
CA SER A 125 6.36 18.72 23.20
C SER A 125 6.21 19.68 24.39
N GLN A 126 6.44 20.98 24.21
CA GLN A 126 6.35 21.99 25.28
C GLN A 126 4.90 22.35 25.60
N VAL A 127 4.60 22.52 26.89
CA VAL A 127 3.27 22.92 27.38
C VAL A 127 2.91 24.31 26.84
N GLY A 128 1.81 24.41 26.10
CA GLY A 128 1.36 25.65 25.46
C GLY A 128 1.96 25.90 24.07
N ALA A 129 2.62 24.90 23.47
CA ALA A 129 3.09 24.99 22.09
C ALA A 129 1.94 25.05 21.10
N LYS A 130 2.09 25.95 20.11
CA LYS A 130 1.24 26.01 18.92
C LYS A 130 2.07 25.68 17.70
N VAL A 131 1.58 24.72 16.93
CA VAL A 131 2.30 24.11 15.81
C VAL A 131 1.58 24.43 14.50
N TRP A 132 2.32 24.87 13.49
CA TRP A 132 1.83 25.10 12.13
C TRP A 132 2.63 24.28 11.13
N LYS A 133 1.93 23.74 10.14
CA LYS A 133 2.47 22.99 9.02
C LYS A 133 2.15 23.68 7.70
N ALA A 134 3.10 23.72 6.77
CA ALA A 134 2.84 24.16 5.41
C ALA A 134 2.09 23.08 4.61
N ASP A 135 1.02 23.47 3.90
CA ASP A 135 0.12 22.56 3.16
C ASP A 135 0.80 21.87 1.97
N ASP A 136 1.83 22.49 1.42
CA ASP A 136 2.65 22.04 0.27
C ASP A 136 3.97 21.39 0.71
N SER A 137 4.21 21.21 2.02
CA SER A 137 5.38 20.46 2.48
C SER A 137 5.09 18.96 2.53
N ASP A 138 5.97 18.19 1.89
CA ASP A 138 6.05 16.73 1.99
C ASP A 138 6.55 16.34 3.39
N TRP A 139 5.69 16.55 4.38
CA TRP A 139 5.88 15.95 5.70
C TRP A 139 5.75 14.44 5.55
N PRO A 140 6.63 13.64 6.19
CA PRO A 140 6.38 12.21 6.26
C PRO A 140 5.01 12.04 6.91
N SER A 141 4.05 11.58 6.11
CA SER A 141 2.83 11.05 6.68
C SER A 141 3.22 9.94 7.66
N PRO A 142 2.44 9.67 8.72
CA PRO A 142 2.63 8.49 9.56
C PRO A 142 2.23 7.22 8.77
N ALA A 143 2.79 7.07 7.57
CA ALA A 143 2.66 5.96 6.66
C ALA A 143 3.76 4.98 6.99
N VAL A 144 3.40 3.85 7.57
CA VAL A 144 4.33 2.72 7.67
C VAL A 144 4.23 1.98 6.34
N GLN A 145 5.28 2.08 5.51
CA GLN A 145 5.41 1.26 4.29
C GLN A 145 6.33 0.08 4.58
N LEU A 146 5.80 -1.12 4.48
CA LEU A 146 6.53 -2.37 4.66
C LEU A 146 6.78 -3.00 3.28
N ARG A 147 8.00 -3.50 3.12
CA ARG A 147 8.46 -4.23 1.94
C ARG A 147 8.68 -5.69 2.30
N ASN A 148 8.96 -6.49 1.27
CA ASN A 148 9.31 -7.90 1.43
C ASN A 148 10.49 -8.05 2.42
N SER A 149 10.38 -9.03 3.30
CA SER A 149 11.42 -9.37 4.29
C SER A 149 12.60 -10.12 3.66
N SER A 150 12.36 -10.79 2.54
CA SER A 150 13.31 -11.64 1.82
C SER A 150 12.83 -11.84 0.38
N THR A 151 13.33 -12.85 -0.31
CA THR A 151 12.91 -13.23 -1.67
C THR A 151 12.55 -14.72 -1.73
N GLY A 152 11.67 -15.09 -2.65
CA GLY A 152 11.28 -16.48 -2.88
C GLY A 152 10.29 -17.02 -1.84
N ARG A 153 10.52 -18.26 -1.40
CA ARG A 153 9.56 -19.09 -0.65
C ARG A 153 9.29 -18.65 0.79
N ASN A 154 10.33 -18.23 1.48
CA ASN A 154 10.29 -17.93 2.91
C ASN A 154 10.28 -16.42 3.13
N GLY A 155 9.66 -15.99 4.22
CA GLY A 155 9.59 -14.60 4.66
C GLY A 155 9.20 -14.50 6.12
N SER A 156 9.03 -13.27 6.61
CA SER A 156 8.63 -12.99 7.99
C SER A 156 7.34 -12.19 8.03
N ILE A 157 6.55 -12.46 9.08
CA ILE A 157 5.37 -11.67 9.41
C ILE A 157 5.85 -10.46 10.20
N GLN A 158 5.61 -9.27 9.68
CA GLN A 158 5.99 -8.01 10.31
C GLN A 158 4.85 -7.53 11.21
N SER A 159 5.16 -6.90 12.34
CA SER A 159 4.14 -6.37 13.26
C SER A 159 4.15 -4.84 13.29
N VAL A 160 2.98 -4.22 13.27
CA VAL A 160 2.82 -2.76 13.42
C VAL A 160 1.90 -2.47 14.58
N LEU A 161 2.36 -1.65 15.53
CA LEU A 161 1.54 -1.13 16.62
C LEU A 161 0.89 0.18 16.18
N ILE A 162 -0.43 0.28 16.33
CA ILE A 162 -1.18 1.50 16.09
C ILE A 162 -1.10 2.37 17.35
N ASN A 163 -0.49 3.55 17.23
CA ASN A 163 -0.30 4.45 18.37
C ASN A 163 -1.45 5.47 18.53
N THR A 164 -2.18 5.74 17.45
CA THR A 164 -3.25 6.74 17.42
C THR A 164 -4.55 6.10 16.97
N THR A 165 -5.65 6.36 17.66
CA THR A 165 -6.97 5.93 17.20
C THR A 165 -7.39 6.79 16.01
N GLY A 166 -7.86 6.17 14.93
CA GLY A 166 -8.32 6.93 13.77
C GLY A 166 -8.72 6.07 12.57
N CYS A 167 -9.01 6.74 11.46
CA CYS A 167 -9.22 6.16 10.16
C CYS A 167 -7.88 5.98 9.42
N TYR A 168 -7.61 4.74 9.01
CA TYR A 168 -6.41 4.38 8.28
C TYR A 168 -6.75 3.94 6.85
N LEU A 169 -6.00 4.46 5.88
CA LEU A 169 -5.93 3.91 4.53
C LEU A 169 -4.85 2.84 4.48
N ILE A 170 -5.27 1.59 4.32
CA ILE A 170 -4.39 0.46 4.13
C ILE A 170 -4.34 0.16 2.64
N LYS A 171 -3.13 0.10 2.07
CA LYS A 171 -2.90 -0.36 0.69
C LYS A 171 -2.02 -1.59 0.72
N ALA A 172 -2.31 -2.56 -0.13
CA ALA A 172 -1.48 -3.73 -0.32
C ALA A 172 -1.39 -4.08 -1.79
N ALA A 173 -0.25 -4.64 -2.19
CA ALA A 173 -0.08 -5.29 -3.46
C ALA A 173 0.44 -6.71 -3.28
N GLY A 174 -0.13 -7.68 -3.99
CA GLY A 174 0.42 -9.02 -4.13
C GLY A 174 1.63 -9.02 -5.04
N ALA A 175 2.46 -10.06 -4.94
CA ALA A 175 3.66 -10.20 -5.75
C ALA A 175 3.39 -10.87 -7.09
N ARG A 176 4.34 -10.73 -8.00
CA ARG A 176 4.33 -11.35 -9.33
C ARG A 176 4.61 -12.85 -9.25
N GLY A 177 4.03 -13.64 -10.16
CA GLY A 177 4.50 -14.98 -10.44
C GLY A 177 5.91 -15.02 -11.09
N GLY A 178 6.51 -16.20 -11.11
CA GLY A 178 7.77 -16.44 -11.79
C GLY A 178 7.64 -16.43 -13.31
N HIS A 179 8.70 -16.00 -14.00
CA HIS A 179 8.82 -16.00 -15.45
C HIS A 179 9.30 -17.36 -15.98
N ASN A 180 9.11 -17.60 -17.27
CA ASN A 180 9.98 -18.50 -18.03
C ASN A 180 10.91 -17.63 -18.89
N LEU A 181 12.17 -17.56 -18.47
CA LEU A 181 13.19 -16.67 -19.02
C LEU A 181 13.65 -17.10 -20.41
N LEU A 182 13.66 -18.40 -20.71
CA LEU A 182 14.06 -18.91 -22.01
C LEU A 182 13.00 -18.63 -23.08
N ARG A 183 11.74 -18.61 -22.69
CA ARG A 183 10.58 -18.41 -23.57
C ARG A 183 10.05 -16.98 -23.58
N SER A 184 10.66 -16.10 -22.79
CA SER A 184 10.27 -14.69 -22.65
C SER A 184 8.81 -14.51 -22.24
N THR A 185 8.24 -15.47 -21.51
CA THR A 185 6.89 -15.36 -20.95
C THR A 185 6.97 -14.88 -19.51
N SER A 186 6.07 -13.97 -19.17
CA SER A 186 6.10 -13.28 -17.89
C SER A 186 5.14 -13.87 -16.89
N GLY A 187 5.59 -13.96 -15.63
CA GLY A 187 4.68 -14.27 -14.53
C GLY A 187 3.59 -13.21 -14.42
N GLY A 188 2.41 -13.65 -14.01
CA GLY A 188 1.25 -12.78 -13.82
C GLY A 188 1.56 -11.69 -12.79
N GLN A 189 1.07 -10.49 -13.04
CA GLN A 189 1.20 -9.38 -12.11
C GLN A 189 0.32 -9.60 -10.87
N GLY A 190 0.71 -9.06 -9.71
CA GLY A 190 -0.16 -9.09 -8.53
C GLY A 190 -1.30 -8.08 -8.62
N ALA A 191 -2.32 -8.25 -7.79
CA ALA A 191 -3.36 -7.24 -7.58
C ALA A 191 -2.87 -6.17 -6.60
N GLN A 192 -3.36 -4.95 -6.75
CA GLN A 192 -3.24 -3.87 -5.79
C GLN A 192 -4.63 -3.47 -5.32
N VAL A 193 -4.85 -3.48 -4.01
CA VAL A 193 -6.11 -3.03 -3.41
C VAL A 193 -5.85 -2.09 -2.23
N SER A 194 -6.85 -1.28 -1.90
CA SER A 194 -6.82 -0.51 -0.68
C SER A 194 -8.19 -0.40 -0.03
N ALA A 195 -8.20 -0.26 1.29
CA ALA A 195 -9.40 -0.11 2.10
C ALA A 195 -9.18 0.92 3.21
N ARG A 196 -10.27 1.57 3.63
CA ARG A 196 -10.30 2.43 4.81
C ARG A 196 -10.79 1.63 6.00
N VAL A 197 -10.03 1.65 7.09
CA VAL A 197 -10.32 0.88 8.30
C VAL A 197 -10.15 1.76 9.53
N ASN A 198 -11.10 1.68 10.46
CA ASN A 198 -10.96 2.30 11.77
C ASN A 198 -10.05 1.42 12.65
N LEU A 199 -8.96 1.98 13.15
CA LEU A 199 -8.07 1.31 14.08
C LEU A 199 -7.99 2.10 15.38
N THR A 200 -7.93 1.41 16.51
CA THR A 200 -7.75 2.04 17.82
C THR A 200 -6.30 1.97 18.24
N ALA A 201 -5.83 2.98 18.99
CA ALA A 201 -4.54 2.95 19.66
C ALA A 201 -4.38 1.65 20.48
N GLY A 202 -3.18 1.07 20.45
CA GLY A 202 -2.89 -0.24 21.03
C GLY A 202 -3.20 -1.43 20.13
N THR A 203 -3.86 -1.24 18.97
CA THR A 203 -4.09 -2.34 18.02
C THR A 203 -2.76 -2.81 17.44
N GLN A 204 -2.47 -4.11 17.57
CA GLN A 204 -1.35 -4.73 16.87
C GLN A 204 -1.83 -5.36 15.56
N LEU A 205 -1.16 -5.01 14.47
CA LEU A 205 -1.37 -5.58 13.15
C LEU A 205 -0.25 -6.54 12.81
N SER A 206 -0.61 -7.65 12.18
CA SER A 206 0.29 -8.58 11.52
C SER A 206 0.22 -8.35 10.01
N ILE A 207 1.39 -8.21 9.41
CA ILE A 207 1.57 -7.81 8.01
C ILE A 207 2.44 -8.83 7.30
N VAL A 208 1.92 -9.34 6.19
CA VAL A 208 2.60 -10.25 5.28
C VAL A 208 2.78 -9.51 3.97
N VAL A 209 4.01 -9.41 3.49
CA VAL A 209 4.30 -8.82 2.19
C VAL A 209 4.65 -9.94 1.23
N GLY A 210 3.81 -10.10 0.20
CA GLY A 210 3.97 -11.13 -0.81
C GLY A 210 5.33 -11.04 -1.51
N GLN A 211 5.90 -12.20 -1.81
CA GLN A 211 7.16 -12.29 -2.55
C GLN A 211 6.95 -12.91 -3.91
N MET A 212 7.82 -12.53 -4.85
CA MET A 212 7.79 -13.03 -6.22
C MET A 212 8.01 -14.55 -6.26
N GLY A 213 7.27 -15.24 -7.12
CA GLY A 213 7.50 -16.65 -7.42
C GLY A 213 8.82 -16.88 -8.15
N GLY A 214 9.45 -18.04 -7.92
CA GLY A 214 10.69 -18.44 -8.57
C GLY A 214 10.51 -18.58 -10.09
N SER A 215 11.47 -18.06 -10.84
CA SER A 215 11.49 -18.14 -12.31
C SER A 215 12.30 -19.35 -12.77
N THR A 216 12.05 -19.80 -14.00
CA THR A 216 12.80 -20.89 -14.64
C THR A 216 13.50 -20.41 -15.92
N SER A 217 14.62 -21.06 -16.25
CA SER A 217 15.34 -20.92 -17.52
C SER A 217 15.23 -22.17 -18.39
N LEU A 218 14.36 -23.12 -18.03
CA LEU A 218 14.10 -24.34 -18.82
C LEU A 218 12.96 -24.10 -19.81
N ASP A 219 13.03 -24.71 -21.00
CA ASP A 219 12.04 -24.51 -22.07
C ASP A 219 10.65 -24.93 -21.60
N LEU A 220 10.45 -26.21 -21.26
CA LEU A 220 9.14 -26.79 -20.96
C LEU A 220 8.82 -26.82 -19.46
N GLU A 221 9.16 -25.76 -18.74
CA GLU A 221 8.90 -25.59 -17.31
C GLU A 221 8.08 -24.32 -17.03
N GLY A 222 7.29 -24.34 -15.96
CA GLY A 222 6.52 -23.19 -15.50
C GLY A 222 7.22 -22.44 -14.36
N GLY A 223 6.84 -21.19 -14.14
CA GLY A 223 7.23 -20.43 -12.95
C GLY A 223 6.40 -20.78 -11.71
N GLY A 224 6.91 -20.42 -10.53
CA GLY A 224 6.14 -20.47 -9.28
C GLY A 224 5.10 -19.35 -9.22
N GLY A 225 4.03 -19.54 -8.44
CA GLY A 225 3.05 -18.50 -8.18
C GLY A 225 3.60 -17.43 -7.23
N GLY A 226 3.21 -16.17 -7.44
CA GLY A 226 3.52 -15.06 -6.55
C GLY A 226 2.69 -15.12 -5.27
N GLY A 227 3.25 -14.66 -4.16
CA GLY A 227 2.52 -14.63 -2.89
C GLY A 227 1.58 -13.43 -2.75
N GLY A 228 0.51 -13.62 -2.00
CA GLY A 228 -0.39 -12.55 -1.59
C GLY A 228 0.20 -11.70 -0.45
N SER A 229 -0.28 -10.47 -0.33
CA SER A 229 0.00 -9.61 0.82
C SER A 229 -1.22 -9.52 1.73
N PHE A 230 -1.02 -9.54 3.05
CA PHE A 230 -2.10 -9.60 4.04
C PHE A 230 -1.86 -8.59 5.16
N VAL A 231 -2.96 -8.00 5.63
CA VAL A 231 -3.00 -7.15 6.83
C VAL A 231 -4.16 -7.63 7.69
N TYR A 232 -3.85 -8.09 8.89
CA TYR A 232 -4.86 -8.58 9.84
C TYR A 232 -4.50 -8.18 11.26
N ARG A 233 -5.50 -8.13 12.13
CA ARG A 233 -5.30 -7.83 13.55
C ARG A 233 -4.71 -9.05 14.25
N THR A 234 -3.64 -8.85 15.02
CA THR A 234 -2.86 -9.96 15.60
C THR A 234 -3.66 -10.74 16.64
N VAL A 235 -4.43 -10.04 17.49
CA VAL A 235 -5.07 -10.65 18.66
C VAL A 235 -6.18 -11.64 18.34
N ASP A 236 -6.90 -11.44 17.23
CA ASP A 236 -8.07 -12.24 16.86
C ASP A 236 -8.05 -12.69 15.39
N GLN A 237 -6.94 -12.42 14.69
CA GLN A 237 -6.73 -12.78 13.29
C GLN A 237 -7.81 -12.20 12.35
N LEU A 238 -8.41 -11.06 12.71
CA LEU A 238 -9.39 -10.41 11.83
C LEU A 238 -8.71 -9.84 10.58
N LEU A 239 -9.06 -10.38 9.41
CA LEU A 239 -8.54 -9.91 8.14
C LEU A 239 -9.08 -8.51 7.81
N LEU A 240 -8.17 -7.57 7.53
CA LEU A 240 -8.50 -6.20 7.16
C LEU A 240 -8.34 -5.97 5.65
N LEU A 241 -7.25 -6.51 5.08
CA LEU A 241 -6.93 -6.37 3.67
C LEU A 241 -6.11 -7.57 3.19
N ALA A 242 -6.39 -8.07 1.99
CA ALA A 242 -5.52 -9.01 1.29
C ALA A 242 -5.43 -8.61 -0.19
N ALA A 243 -4.23 -8.69 -0.76
CA ALA A 243 -4.00 -8.44 -2.18
C ALA A 243 -3.44 -9.71 -2.83
N GLY A 244 -4.10 -10.21 -3.86
CA GLY A 244 -3.76 -11.45 -4.54
C GLY A 244 -2.45 -11.37 -5.34
N GLY A 245 -1.63 -12.42 -5.26
CA GLY A 245 -0.44 -12.60 -6.09
C GLY A 245 -0.76 -13.16 -7.47
N GLY A 246 0.11 -12.94 -8.45
CA GLY A 246 -0.07 -13.46 -9.80
C GLY A 246 0.36 -14.92 -9.95
N GLY A 247 -0.20 -15.63 -10.93
CA GLY A 247 0.21 -17.00 -11.26
C GLY A 247 1.54 -17.07 -12.00
N GLY A 248 2.20 -18.23 -11.96
CA GLY A 248 3.44 -18.47 -12.69
C GLY A 248 3.24 -18.54 -14.22
N ALA A 249 4.27 -18.15 -14.98
CA ALA A 249 4.26 -18.29 -16.44
C ALA A 249 4.44 -19.75 -16.88
N SER A 250 4.04 -20.08 -18.10
CA SER A 250 4.39 -21.33 -18.77
C SER A 250 5.32 -21.06 -19.96
N PHE A 251 5.84 -22.09 -20.60
CA PHE A 251 6.69 -21.94 -21.79
C PHE A 251 6.03 -21.23 -23.00
N SER A 252 4.70 -21.11 -23.00
CA SER A 252 3.94 -20.51 -24.11
C SER A 252 2.94 -19.44 -23.69
N ARG A 253 2.74 -19.21 -22.38
CA ARG A 253 1.74 -18.28 -21.86
C ARG A 253 2.27 -17.51 -20.66
N ASN A 254 1.83 -16.27 -20.56
CA ASN A 254 2.01 -15.50 -19.33
C ASN A 254 1.13 -16.07 -18.21
N GLY A 255 1.56 -15.88 -16.97
CA GLY A 255 0.75 -16.19 -15.79
C GLY A 255 -0.50 -15.32 -15.72
N GLN A 256 -1.57 -15.84 -15.11
CA GLN A 256 -2.76 -15.03 -14.86
C GLN A 256 -2.47 -13.98 -13.80
N GLN A 257 -3.04 -12.79 -13.95
CA GLN A 257 -2.91 -11.72 -12.98
C GLN A 257 -3.64 -12.05 -11.68
N GLY A 258 -3.18 -11.48 -10.56
CA GLY A 258 -3.97 -11.44 -9.33
C GLY A 258 -5.25 -10.66 -9.55
N GLU A 259 -6.32 -11.09 -8.88
CA GLU A 259 -7.65 -10.54 -9.03
C GLU A 259 -7.94 -9.51 -7.93
N THR A 260 -8.58 -8.40 -8.30
CA THR A 260 -9.04 -7.38 -7.34
C THR A 260 -10.29 -7.82 -6.58
N GLY A 261 -11.05 -8.77 -7.14
CA GLY A 261 -12.19 -9.42 -6.50
C GLY A 261 -11.78 -10.57 -5.59
N ILE A 262 -12.75 -11.09 -4.84
CA ILE A 262 -12.53 -12.12 -3.81
C ILE A 262 -12.13 -13.50 -4.34
N ASN A 263 -12.41 -13.80 -5.60
CA ASN A 263 -12.14 -15.11 -6.17
C ASN A 263 -10.77 -15.10 -6.85
N GLY A 264 -10.03 -16.20 -6.73
CA GLY A 264 -8.86 -16.43 -7.56
C GLY A 264 -9.28 -16.80 -8.98
N SER A 265 -8.34 -16.71 -9.91
CA SER A 265 -8.56 -17.17 -11.28
C SER A 265 -8.07 -18.59 -11.50
N ASP A 266 -8.65 -19.23 -12.52
CA ASP A 266 -8.25 -20.55 -12.98
C ASP A 266 -6.89 -20.47 -13.69
N SER A 267 -6.20 -21.61 -13.75
CA SER A 267 -5.05 -21.76 -14.64
C SER A 267 -5.49 -21.67 -16.10
N LEU A 268 -4.61 -21.20 -17.01
CA LEU A 268 -4.93 -21.09 -18.43
C LEU A 268 -4.01 -21.96 -19.28
N GLY A 269 -4.57 -22.73 -20.22
CA GLY A 269 -3.81 -23.65 -21.06
C GLY A 269 -4.55 -24.13 -22.30
N ALA A 270 -3.93 -25.03 -23.07
CA ALA A 270 -4.47 -25.52 -24.33
C ALA A 270 -5.66 -26.50 -24.17
N GLY A 271 -5.81 -27.12 -22.99
CA GLY A 271 -6.94 -27.99 -22.67
C GLY A 271 -7.74 -27.47 -21.47
N THR A 272 -8.99 -27.05 -21.69
CA THR A 272 -9.86 -26.51 -20.63
C THR A 272 -10.21 -27.53 -19.55
N THR A 273 -10.16 -28.83 -19.86
CA THR A 273 -10.40 -29.94 -18.92
C THR A 273 -9.25 -30.19 -17.96
N LEU A 274 -8.08 -29.59 -18.20
CA LEU A 274 -6.86 -29.73 -17.40
C LEU A 274 -6.53 -28.45 -16.62
N ALA A 275 -7.54 -27.61 -16.38
CA ALA A 275 -7.39 -26.40 -15.60
C ALA A 275 -7.47 -26.71 -14.10
N GLY A 276 -6.59 -26.11 -13.30
CA GLY A 276 -6.82 -25.93 -11.88
C GLY A 276 -7.72 -24.73 -11.67
N PHE A 277 -8.67 -24.85 -10.73
CA PHE A 277 -9.64 -23.79 -10.47
C PHE A 277 -9.15 -22.83 -9.39
N GLY A 278 -9.45 -21.55 -9.58
CA GLY A 278 -9.29 -20.53 -8.55
C GLY A 278 -10.18 -20.83 -7.35
N GLY A 279 -9.69 -20.50 -6.16
CA GLY A 279 -10.46 -20.57 -4.93
C GLY A 279 -11.54 -19.48 -4.90
N THR A 280 -12.58 -19.73 -4.12
CA THR A 280 -13.67 -18.76 -3.91
C THR A 280 -13.86 -18.46 -2.43
N ASN A 281 -14.23 -17.22 -2.13
CA ASN A 281 -14.58 -16.78 -0.77
C ASN A 281 -13.57 -17.17 0.31
N GLY A 282 -12.27 -16.98 0.04
CA GLY A 282 -11.21 -17.24 1.01
C GLY A 282 -10.56 -18.62 0.89
N ASN A 283 -11.12 -19.51 0.07
CA ASN A 283 -10.61 -20.86 -0.10
C ASN A 283 -9.33 -20.89 -0.96
N PRO A 284 -8.47 -21.90 -0.77
CA PRO A 284 -7.33 -22.12 -1.67
C PRO A 284 -7.79 -22.41 -3.10
N GLY A 285 -6.84 -22.27 -4.04
CA GLY A 285 -7.02 -22.82 -5.37
C GLY A 285 -7.06 -24.36 -5.33
N SER A 286 -7.46 -24.95 -6.44
CA SER A 286 -7.56 -26.40 -6.57
C SER A 286 -6.94 -26.90 -7.87
N ASN A 287 -6.61 -28.18 -7.86
CA ASN A 287 -6.29 -28.96 -9.04
C ASN A 287 -6.78 -30.40 -8.80
N SER A 288 -6.86 -31.18 -9.88
CA SER A 288 -7.16 -32.61 -9.81
C SER A 288 -5.91 -33.41 -10.21
N PRO A 289 -5.03 -33.80 -9.26
CA PRO A 289 -3.81 -34.52 -9.60
C PRO A 289 -4.05 -35.81 -10.42
N SER A 290 -5.14 -36.53 -10.15
CA SER A 290 -5.52 -37.71 -10.96
C SER A 290 -5.75 -37.40 -12.45
N GLY A 291 -6.08 -36.15 -12.79
CA GLY A 291 -6.24 -35.67 -14.16
C GLY A 291 -4.94 -35.17 -14.80
N THR A 292 -3.82 -35.14 -14.07
CA THR A 292 -2.53 -34.71 -14.64
C THR A 292 -2.04 -35.74 -15.67
N PRO A 293 -1.79 -35.34 -16.94
CA PRO A 293 -1.30 -36.24 -17.97
C PRO A 293 0.01 -36.93 -17.58
N SER A 294 0.23 -38.15 -18.09
CA SER A 294 1.44 -38.96 -17.79
C SER A 294 2.76 -38.33 -18.24
N HIS A 295 2.71 -37.32 -19.11
CA HIS A 295 3.85 -36.56 -19.64
C HIS A 295 3.95 -35.14 -19.03
N SER A 296 3.33 -34.92 -17.87
CA SER A 296 3.26 -33.62 -17.21
C SER A 296 3.38 -33.76 -15.69
N ASN A 297 4.02 -32.78 -15.08
CA ASN A 297 4.06 -32.55 -13.64
C ASN A 297 3.25 -31.29 -13.33
N HIS A 298 2.27 -31.43 -12.44
CA HIS A 298 1.36 -30.34 -12.13
C HIS A 298 2.06 -29.30 -11.24
N GLY A 299 1.63 -28.04 -11.32
CA GLY A 299 2.02 -27.02 -10.36
C GLY A 299 1.30 -27.21 -9.03
N GLY A 300 1.73 -26.47 -8.02
CA GLY A 300 1.05 -26.32 -6.75
C GLY A 300 -0.02 -25.24 -6.81
N CYS A 301 -1.12 -25.44 -6.09
CA CYS A 301 -2.17 -24.43 -5.94
C CYS A 301 -1.71 -23.30 -5.02
N GLY A 302 -2.24 -22.10 -5.26
CA GLY A 302 -2.11 -21.01 -4.31
C GLY A 302 -2.93 -21.26 -3.05
N ALA A 303 -2.45 -20.82 -1.90
CA ALA A 303 -3.21 -20.82 -0.65
C ALA A 303 -4.22 -19.66 -0.62
N GLY A 304 -5.30 -19.88 0.10
CA GLY A 304 -6.26 -18.85 0.48
C GLY A 304 -6.11 -18.48 1.95
N TRP A 305 -6.85 -17.45 2.35
CA TRP A 305 -6.96 -17.01 3.74
C TRP A 305 -7.44 -18.13 4.66
N LEU A 306 -8.42 -18.92 4.22
CA LEU A 306 -9.06 -19.98 5.01
C LEU A 306 -8.27 -21.29 5.04
N GLY A 307 -7.22 -21.42 4.23
CA GLY A 307 -6.46 -22.66 4.20
C GLY A 307 -5.63 -22.86 2.94
N ARG A 308 -4.88 -23.96 2.96
CA ARG A 308 -4.15 -24.49 1.82
C ARG A 308 -4.94 -25.58 1.11
N ALA A 309 -4.61 -25.84 -0.16
CA ALA A 309 -5.29 -26.88 -0.93
C ALA A 309 -5.16 -28.26 -0.25
N VAL A 310 -6.16 -29.11 -0.42
CA VAL A 310 -6.16 -30.48 0.11
C VAL A 310 -5.45 -31.45 -0.84
N SER A 311 -5.37 -31.13 -2.13
CA SER A 311 -4.74 -31.94 -3.17
C SER A 311 -3.20 -31.90 -3.03
N PRO A 312 -2.53 -32.96 -2.55
CA PRO A 312 -1.08 -33.01 -2.46
C PRO A 312 -0.47 -33.42 -3.81
N ARG A 313 0.86 -33.40 -3.88
CA ARG A 313 1.63 -33.96 -5.00
C ARG A 313 1.32 -35.44 -5.24
N ARG A 314 1.44 -35.89 -6.50
CA ARG A 314 1.46 -37.34 -6.82
C ARG A 314 2.85 -37.92 -6.71
N SER A 315 3.85 -37.10 -7.02
CA SER A 315 5.27 -37.43 -6.94
C SER A 315 6.08 -36.20 -6.52
N SER A 316 7.34 -36.39 -6.15
CA SER A 316 8.22 -35.28 -5.80
C SER A 316 8.51 -34.34 -6.97
N SER A 317 8.19 -34.72 -8.22
CA SER A 317 8.32 -33.86 -9.40
C SER A 317 7.15 -32.89 -9.60
N ASP A 318 6.00 -33.12 -8.96
CA ASP A 318 4.90 -32.14 -8.98
C ASP A 318 5.24 -30.94 -8.07
N GLY A 319 4.58 -29.79 -8.26
CA GLY A 319 4.73 -28.62 -7.40
C GLY A 319 3.93 -28.76 -6.11
N GLU A 320 4.48 -28.29 -4.99
CA GLU A 320 3.75 -28.24 -3.72
C GLU A 320 2.83 -27.01 -3.68
N ARG A 321 1.69 -27.17 -3.03
CA ARG A 321 0.77 -26.07 -2.72
C ARG A 321 1.37 -25.08 -1.72
N GLY A 322 0.99 -23.81 -1.83
CA GLY A 322 1.32 -22.79 -0.84
C GLY A 322 0.74 -23.08 0.55
N GLY A 323 1.31 -22.45 1.57
CA GLY A 323 0.83 -22.47 2.96
C GLY A 323 -0.04 -21.26 3.29
N SER A 324 -1.01 -21.45 4.18
CA SER A 324 -1.87 -20.36 4.68
C SER A 324 -1.33 -19.80 5.99
N LEU A 325 -2.17 -19.08 6.76
CA LEU A 325 -1.84 -18.56 8.08
C LEU A 325 -1.25 -19.63 9.03
N ALA A 326 -1.80 -20.84 9.02
CA ALA A 326 -1.36 -21.94 9.88
C ALA A 326 0.03 -22.48 9.52
N ASP A 327 0.47 -22.27 8.27
CA ASP A 327 1.78 -22.68 7.76
C ASP A 327 2.77 -21.51 7.71
N GLY A 328 2.43 -20.37 8.32
CA GLY A 328 3.25 -19.17 8.31
C GLY A 328 3.42 -18.55 6.93
N TRP A 329 2.43 -18.69 6.03
CA TRP A 329 2.42 -18.10 4.68
C TRP A 329 3.53 -18.59 3.74
N VAL A 330 4.16 -19.71 4.06
CA VAL A 330 5.25 -20.28 3.25
C VAL A 330 4.80 -20.53 1.81
N GLY A 331 5.67 -20.22 0.85
CA GLY A 331 5.44 -20.62 -0.54
C GLY A 331 5.51 -22.14 -0.72
N GLY A 332 4.91 -22.65 -1.79
CA GLY A 332 5.01 -24.05 -2.17
C GLY A 332 6.39 -24.39 -2.74
N SER A 333 6.95 -25.53 -2.38
CA SER A 333 8.19 -26.00 -3.00
C SER A 333 7.99 -26.35 -4.48
N ALA A 334 8.99 -26.07 -5.31
CA ALA A 334 9.10 -26.57 -6.67
C ALA A 334 9.27 -28.10 -6.70
N GLY A 335 8.86 -28.74 -7.79
CA GLY A 335 9.19 -30.14 -8.04
C GLY A 335 10.71 -30.38 -8.03
N ASP A 336 11.12 -31.62 -7.74
CA ASP A 336 12.54 -31.98 -7.62
C ASP A 336 13.36 -31.56 -8.85
N GLY A 337 14.51 -30.92 -8.61
CA GLY A 337 15.41 -30.45 -9.66
C GLY A 337 15.06 -29.07 -10.24
N SER A 338 13.97 -28.44 -9.78
CA SER A 338 13.55 -27.11 -10.23
C SER A 338 13.77 -26.06 -9.14
N VAL A 339 13.83 -24.79 -9.57
CA VAL A 339 14.09 -23.63 -8.70
C VAL A 339 12.90 -22.66 -8.64
N CYS A 340 11.77 -23.04 -9.24
CA CYS A 340 10.58 -22.22 -9.37
C CYS A 340 9.60 -22.40 -8.19
N ASP A 341 10.11 -22.18 -6.98
CA ASP A 341 9.29 -22.19 -5.76
C ASP A 341 8.19 -21.13 -5.83
N GLY A 342 7.08 -21.37 -5.15
CA GLY A 342 6.07 -20.35 -4.91
C GLY A 342 6.60 -19.27 -3.97
N GLY A 343 6.11 -18.05 -4.15
CA GLY A 343 6.48 -16.92 -3.31
C GLY A 343 5.84 -16.96 -1.92
N PHE A 344 6.55 -16.45 -0.92
CA PHE A 344 6.03 -16.18 0.42
C PHE A 344 4.76 -15.31 0.34
N GLY A 345 3.75 -15.64 1.13
CA GLY A 345 2.36 -15.20 0.90
C GLY A 345 1.49 -16.29 0.25
N GLY A 346 1.94 -17.55 0.31
CA GLY A 346 1.14 -18.71 -0.09
C GLY A 346 1.08 -18.99 -1.59
N GLY A 347 2.04 -18.54 -2.40
CA GLY A 347 2.13 -18.95 -3.81
C GLY A 347 2.46 -20.45 -3.94
N GLY A 348 1.96 -21.13 -4.96
CA GLY A 348 2.28 -22.53 -5.25
C GLY A 348 3.58 -22.71 -6.04
N GLY A 349 4.29 -23.81 -5.83
CA GLY A 349 5.50 -24.14 -6.59
C GLY A 349 5.20 -24.65 -8.00
N CYS A 350 6.17 -24.57 -8.91
CA CYS A 350 6.05 -25.18 -10.23
C CYS A 350 6.17 -26.72 -10.16
N GLY A 351 5.64 -27.41 -11.16
CA GLY A 351 6.04 -28.78 -11.48
C GLY A 351 7.39 -28.80 -12.18
N SER A 352 8.18 -29.82 -11.92
CA SER A 352 9.53 -29.98 -12.48
C SER A 352 9.52 -30.46 -13.91
N ARG A 353 10.45 -29.98 -14.72
CA ARG A 353 10.77 -30.58 -16.01
C ARG A 353 11.77 -31.73 -15.83
N THR A 354 11.27 -32.95 -15.77
CA THR A 354 12.10 -34.18 -15.84
C THR A 354 11.99 -34.77 -17.23
N SER A 355 13.06 -35.01 -18.00
CA SER A 355 12.91 -35.64 -19.33
C SER A 355 12.26 -37.04 -19.20
N PRO A 356 11.08 -37.33 -19.80
CA PRO A 356 10.37 -36.64 -20.88
C PRO A 356 9.15 -35.76 -20.48
N LEU A 357 8.88 -35.59 -19.19
CA LEU A 357 7.79 -34.81 -18.59
C LEU A 357 8.02 -33.29 -18.63
N ASN A 358 6.92 -32.56 -18.77
CA ASN A 358 6.90 -31.10 -18.72
C ASN A 358 6.52 -30.59 -17.33
N GLY A 359 7.06 -29.44 -16.94
CA GLY A 359 6.71 -28.73 -15.72
C GLY A 359 5.65 -27.67 -15.96
N THR A 360 4.62 -27.62 -15.13
CA THR A 360 3.56 -26.59 -15.23
C THR A 360 3.65 -25.57 -14.10
N ALA A 361 2.97 -24.45 -14.27
CA ALA A 361 3.11 -23.31 -13.37
C ALA A 361 2.27 -23.42 -12.10
N GLY A 362 2.76 -22.79 -11.03
CA GLY A 362 2.06 -22.67 -9.75
C GLY A 362 1.06 -21.52 -9.71
N GLY A 363 -0.01 -21.68 -8.91
CA GLY A 363 -1.03 -20.65 -8.69
C GLY A 363 -0.60 -19.59 -7.67
N GLY A 364 -1.05 -18.35 -7.84
CA GLY A 364 -0.77 -17.24 -6.93
C GLY A 364 -1.50 -17.36 -5.58
N GLY A 365 -0.88 -16.94 -4.48
CA GLY A 365 -1.52 -16.87 -3.16
C GLY A 365 -2.39 -15.62 -3.01
N GLY A 366 -3.35 -15.61 -2.08
CA GLY A 366 -4.20 -14.43 -1.88
C GLY A 366 -5.29 -14.66 -0.84
N PHE A 367 -6.31 -13.78 -0.85
CA PHE A 367 -7.54 -14.04 -0.09
C PHE A 367 -8.12 -15.38 -0.52
N SER A 368 -8.32 -15.58 -1.82
CA SER A 368 -8.50 -16.90 -2.39
C SER A 368 -7.26 -17.28 -3.20
N GLY A 369 -6.89 -18.55 -3.21
CA GLY A 369 -5.73 -19.02 -3.97
C GLY A 369 -6.02 -19.18 -5.47
N GLY A 370 -5.01 -19.04 -6.31
CA GLY A 370 -5.08 -19.32 -7.75
C GLY A 370 -4.97 -20.81 -8.08
N GLY A 371 -5.60 -21.20 -9.18
CA GLY A 371 -5.53 -22.57 -9.70
C GLY A 371 -4.14 -22.94 -10.22
N ALA A 372 -3.75 -24.21 -10.06
CA ALA A 372 -2.46 -24.70 -10.58
C ALA A 372 -2.59 -25.22 -12.02
N GLY A 373 -1.53 -25.13 -12.81
CA GLY A 373 -1.48 -25.81 -14.11
C GLY A 373 -1.42 -27.34 -13.94
N LEU A 374 -2.06 -28.09 -14.84
CA LEU A 374 -1.93 -29.56 -14.91
C LEU A 374 -1.41 -30.04 -16.27
N GLY A 375 -1.78 -29.35 -17.35
CA GLY A 375 -1.50 -29.76 -18.72
C GLY A 375 -0.34 -29.01 -19.38
N PHE A 376 0.04 -29.48 -20.57
CA PHE A 376 1.11 -28.90 -21.36
C PHE A 376 0.88 -27.41 -21.65
N GLY A 377 1.82 -26.56 -21.18
CA GLY A 377 1.78 -25.13 -21.43
C GLY A 377 0.78 -24.36 -20.57
N HIS A 378 0.28 -24.98 -19.50
CA HIS A 378 -0.63 -24.33 -18.57
C HIS A 378 0.14 -23.32 -17.70
N SER A 379 -0.33 -22.08 -17.71
CA SER A 379 0.11 -21.05 -16.77
C SER A 379 -0.77 -21.05 -15.52
N GLY A 380 -0.25 -20.55 -14.41
CA GLY A 380 -0.95 -20.55 -13.13
C GLY A 380 -2.04 -19.48 -13.07
N GLY A 381 -3.09 -19.75 -12.31
CA GLY A 381 -4.12 -18.79 -11.93
C GLY A 381 -3.60 -17.77 -10.90
N GLY A 382 -4.18 -16.57 -10.86
CA GLY A 382 -3.88 -15.55 -9.86
C GLY A 382 -4.73 -15.69 -8.60
N GLY A 383 -4.25 -15.17 -7.48
CA GLY A 383 -4.99 -15.11 -6.23
C GLY A 383 -6.01 -13.98 -6.19
N GLY A 384 -7.07 -14.14 -5.40
CA GLY A 384 -8.08 -13.11 -5.13
C GLY A 384 -7.65 -12.12 -4.04
N SER A 385 -8.32 -10.98 -3.97
CA SER A 385 -8.10 -9.90 -2.99
C SER A 385 -9.31 -9.71 -2.06
N PHE A 386 -9.13 -9.04 -0.94
CA PHE A 386 -10.19 -8.75 0.02
C PHE A 386 -9.97 -7.39 0.69
N CYS A 387 -11.06 -6.68 0.94
CA CYS A 387 -11.09 -5.40 1.64
C CYS A 387 -12.20 -5.42 2.68
N SER A 388 -11.85 -5.28 3.95
CA SER A 388 -12.84 -5.10 5.02
C SER A 388 -13.61 -3.80 4.77
N GLY A 389 -14.93 -3.89 4.70
CA GLY A 389 -15.80 -2.74 4.39
C GLY A 389 -15.80 -2.32 2.91
N GLY A 390 -15.19 -3.09 2.02
CA GLY A 390 -15.12 -2.81 0.58
C GLY A 390 -13.84 -2.09 0.17
N CYS A 391 -13.42 -2.32 -1.08
CA CYS A 391 -12.21 -1.69 -1.61
C CYS A 391 -12.50 -0.26 -2.08
N VAL A 392 -11.67 0.70 -1.68
CA VAL A 392 -11.69 2.06 -2.23
C VAL A 392 -10.87 2.19 -3.51
N PHE A 393 -10.01 1.20 -3.80
CA PHE A 393 -9.27 1.06 -5.05
C PHE A 393 -8.97 -0.41 -5.32
N GLY A 394 -9.00 -0.79 -6.59
CA GLY A 394 -8.52 -2.06 -7.10
C GLY A 394 -7.87 -1.88 -8.47
N GLY A 395 -6.67 -2.45 -8.65
CA GLY A 395 -5.95 -2.43 -9.91
C GLY A 395 -4.84 -3.48 -9.94
N THR A 396 -3.97 -3.38 -10.93
CA THR A 396 -2.84 -4.31 -11.11
C THR A 396 -1.54 -3.66 -10.61
N TRP A 397 -0.70 -4.44 -9.93
CA TRP A 397 0.61 -4.03 -9.45
C TRP A 397 1.72 -4.49 -10.41
N THR A 398 2.52 -3.55 -10.89
CA THR A 398 3.57 -3.83 -11.88
C THR A 398 4.91 -4.24 -11.28
N GLY A 399 5.10 -4.04 -9.97
CA GLY A 399 6.31 -4.46 -9.27
C GLY A 399 6.37 -5.98 -9.04
N ASP A 400 7.58 -6.50 -8.86
CA ASP A 400 7.77 -7.94 -8.70
C ASP A 400 7.41 -8.41 -7.29
N GLN A 401 7.80 -7.63 -6.28
CA GLN A 401 7.48 -7.88 -4.87
C GLN A 401 6.21 -7.14 -4.47
N GLY A 402 5.49 -7.68 -3.50
CA GLY A 402 4.38 -6.98 -2.88
C GLY A 402 4.84 -5.79 -2.04
N PHE A 403 3.88 -5.02 -1.55
CA PHE A 403 4.11 -4.03 -0.51
C PHE A 403 2.85 -3.90 0.34
N VAL A 404 3.00 -3.33 1.53
CA VAL A 404 1.89 -2.88 2.36
C VAL A 404 2.18 -1.46 2.86
N SER A 405 1.18 -0.58 2.84
CA SER A 405 1.27 0.74 3.45
C SER A 405 0.07 0.96 4.37
N VAL A 406 0.33 1.39 5.61
CA VAL A 406 -0.70 1.76 6.59
C VAL A 406 -0.55 3.26 6.86
N LEU A 407 -1.52 4.05 6.42
CA LEU A 407 -1.50 5.52 6.49
C LEU A 407 -2.66 6.00 7.36
N LEU A 408 -2.39 6.77 8.41
CA LEU A 408 -3.44 7.51 9.13
C LEU A 408 -3.95 8.65 8.23
N GLU A 409 -5.23 8.62 7.86
CA GLU A 409 -5.90 9.68 7.10
C GLU A 409 -6.56 10.71 8.03
N SER A 410 -7.14 10.25 9.13
CA SER A 410 -7.72 11.12 10.16
C SER A 410 -7.74 10.45 11.53
N ASP A 411 -7.58 11.24 12.57
CA ASP A 411 -7.72 10.95 13.99
C ASP A 411 -9.21 10.87 14.45
N SER A 412 -10.15 10.93 13.50
CA SER A 412 -11.59 10.72 13.75
C SER A 412 -11.93 9.24 13.87
N ALA A 413 -12.82 8.89 14.80
CA ALA A 413 -13.26 7.51 15.04
C ALA A 413 -14.03 6.85 13.88
N THR A 414 -14.38 7.59 12.82
CA THR A 414 -15.10 7.08 11.66
C THR A 414 -14.43 7.48 10.36
N CYS A 415 -14.06 6.48 9.55
CA CYS A 415 -13.79 6.67 8.13
C CYS A 415 -15.07 7.13 7.43
N ASN A 416 -15.15 8.39 7.02
CA ASN A 416 -16.23 8.83 6.15
C ASN A 416 -16.08 8.11 4.80
N LEU A 417 -17.00 7.17 4.55
CA LEU A 417 -17.27 6.65 3.22
C LEU A 417 -18.02 7.75 2.47
N ASP A 418 -17.29 8.75 1.98
CA ASP A 418 -17.88 9.65 0.99
C ASP A 418 -18.20 8.81 -0.25
N THR A 419 -19.50 8.54 -0.41
CA THR A 419 -20.16 7.81 -1.50
C THR A 419 -19.99 8.46 -2.85
#